data_AF-A0A2Z2NPF0-F1
#
_entry.id   AF-A0A2Z2NPF0-F1
#
_cell.length_a   1.000
_cell.length_b   1.000
_cell.length_c   1.000
_cell.angle_alpha   90.00
_cell.angle_beta   90.00
_cell.angle_gamma   90.00
#
_symmetry.space_group_name_H-M   'P 1'
#
loop_
_entity.id
_entity.type
_entity.pdbx_description
1 polymer ?
#
loop_
_entity_poly.entity_id
_entity_poly.type
_entity_poly.pdbx_seq_one_letter_code
_entity_poly.pdbx_strand_id
1 'polypeptide(L)'
;MKNLSIAEAERVKFHAAVKRIPEDRKFFNNTAQSILAVAEEMLDGELEYHKGNHEIAFKHLRESVYRDDNLGYTEPWAWMHPPRHALAALLAEQGQHEEAEEVYRTDLGVNGKLQRCAQHPDNVWALHGLVECLRARGDTEELPFFEAKLVYALTKTDVPVTSSCLCRAAVCCNS
;
A
#
# COMPACT_ATOMS: atom_id res chain seq x y z
N MET A 1 14.24 -7.92 16.62
CA MET A 1 13.80 -9.27 16.17
C MET A 1 12.28 -9.23 16.04
N LYS A 2 11.72 -9.48 14.85
CA LYS A 2 10.27 -9.44 14.63
C LYS A 2 9.60 -10.57 15.44
N ASN A 3 8.60 -10.25 16.26
CA ASN A 3 7.95 -11.22 17.13
C ASN A 3 6.77 -11.91 16.40
N LEU A 4 7.09 -12.81 15.48
CA LEU A 4 6.12 -13.45 14.58
C LEU A 4 5.05 -14.26 15.34
N SER A 5 5.38 -14.87 16.47
CA SER A 5 4.41 -15.61 17.28
C SER A 5 3.33 -14.71 17.89
N ILE A 6 3.70 -13.49 18.31
CA ILE A 6 2.71 -12.51 18.77
C ILE A 6 1.85 -12.05 17.59
N ALA A 7 2.46 -11.78 16.42
CA ALA A 7 1.72 -11.36 15.24
C ALA A 7 0.68 -12.41 14.80
N GLU A 8 1.02 -13.70 14.82
CA GLU A 8 0.08 -14.78 14.55
C GLU A 8 -1.05 -14.86 15.58
N ALA A 9 -0.74 -14.69 16.86
CA ALA A 9 -1.75 -14.67 17.92
C ALA A 9 -2.73 -13.51 17.75
N GLU A 10 -2.23 -12.31 17.40
CA GLU A 10 -3.08 -11.14 17.12
C GLU A 10 -3.89 -11.32 15.84
N ARG A 11 -3.34 -11.96 14.80
CA ARG A 11 -4.11 -12.35 13.61
C ARG A 11 -5.31 -13.22 13.98
N VAL A 12 -5.11 -14.26 14.77
CA VAL A 12 -6.21 -15.14 15.20
C VAL A 12 -7.29 -14.35 15.96
N LYS A 13 -6.88 -13.43 16.85
CA LYS A 13 -7.81 -12.55 17.58
C LYS A 13 -8.57 -11.62 16.64
N PHE A 14 -7.91 -11.08 15.61
CA PHE A 14 -8.54 -10.23 14.61
C PHE A 14 -9.67 -10.98 13.88
N HIS A 15 -9.40 -12.15 13.27
CA HIS A 15 -10.46 -12.90 12.57
C HIS A 15 -11.60 -13.31 13.53
N ALA A 16 -11.27 -13.68 14.77
CA ALA A 16 -12.30 -13.99 15.78
C ALA A 16 -13.14 -12.75 16.12
N ALA A 17 -12.55 -11.55 16.14
CA ALA A 17 -13.27 -10.31 16.36
C ALA A 17 -14.18 -9.93 15.19
N VAL A 18 -13.71 -10.07 13.95
CA VAL A 18 -14.51 -9.78 12.73
C VAL A 18 -15.77 -10.64 12.70
N LYS A 19 -15.69 -11.93 13.04
CA LYS A 19 -16.84 -12.86 13.09
C LYS A 19 -17.93 -12.47 14.08
N ARG A 20 -17.64 -11.61 15.06
CA ARG A 20 -18.62 -11.12 16.04
C ARG A 20 -19.39 -9.91 15.54
N ILE A 21 -19.00 -9.33 14.41
CA ILE A 21 -19.64 -8.16 13.82
C ILE A 21 -20.79 -8.64 12.92
N PRO A 22 -22.03 -8.16 13.12
CA PRO A 22 -23.15 -8.48 12.25
C PRO A 22 -22.86 -8.11 10.78
N GLU A 23 -23.30 -8.95 9.85
CA GLU A 23 -23.07 -8.76 8.40
C GLU A 23 -23.71 -7.46 7.87
N ASP A 24 -24.83 -7.05 8.47
CA ASP A 24 -25.60 -5.86 8.11
C ASP A 24 -25.10 -4.56 8.78
N ARG A 25 -24.07 -4.65 9.64
CA ARG A 25 -23.49 -3.48 10.30
C ARG A 25 -22.84 -2.57 9.26
N LYS A 26 -23.52 -1.48 8.90
CA LYS A 26 -22.99 -0.48 7.97
C LYS A 26 -22.12 0.58 8.64
N PHE A 27 -21.13 1.05 7.89
CA PHE A 27 -20.36 2.25 8.13
C PHE A 27 -20.39 3.09 6.85
N PHE A 28 -21.20 4.15 6.87
CA PHE A 28 -21.61 4.88 5.67
C PHE A 28 -22.16 3.93 4.59
N ASN A 29 -21.53 3.90 3.41
CA ASN A 29 -21.99 3.15 2.25
C ASN A 29 -21.51 1.69 2.20
N ASN A 30 -20.61 1.30 3.11
CA ASN A 30 -19.99 -0.03 3.16
C ASN A 30 -20.40 -0.79 4.41
N THR A 31 -20.23 -2.12 4.43
CA THR A 31 -20.38 -2.89 5.66
C THR A 31 -19.08 -2.85 6.44
N ALA A 32 -19.16 -2.95 7.78
CA ALA A 32 -17.97 -3.05 8.61
C ALA A 32 -17.13 -4.28 8.21
N GLN A 33 -17.78 -5.37 7.81
CA GLN A 33 -17.08 -6.56 7.32
C GLN A 33 -16.36 -6.31 5.99
N SER A 34 -16.95 -5.58 5.03
CA SER A 34 -16.27 -5.31 3.75
C SER A 34 -15.03 -4.42 3.94
N ILE A 35 -15.10 -3.42 4.83
CA ILE A 35 -13.95 -2.59 5.19
C ILE A 35 -12.88 -3.44 5.87
N LEU A 36 -13.25 -4.27 6.85
CA LEU A 36 -12.29 -5.11 7.58
C LEU A 36 -11.70 -6.24 6.72
N ALA A 37 -12.38 -6.64 5.65
CA ALA A 37 -11.86 -7.61 4.68
C ALA A 37 -10.66 -7.07 3.88
N VAL A 38 -10.53 -5.74 3.74
CA VAL A 38 -9.31 -5.10 3.19
C VAL A 38 -8.15 -5.27 4.17
N ALA A 39 -8.40 -4.95 5.44
CA ALA A 39 -7.43 -5.05 6.52
C ALA A 39 -6.95 -6.49 6.77
N GLU A 40 -7.86 -7.46 6.65
CA GLU A 40 -7.57 -8.89 6.75
C GLU A 40 -6.47 -9.32 5.78
N GLU A 41 -6.66 -9.01 4.50
CA GLU A 41 -5.71 -9.38 3.44
C GLU A 41 -4.41 -8.59 3.55
N MET A 42 -4.47 -7.33 3.98
CA MET A 42 -3.26 -6.55 4.24
C MET A 42 -2.43 -7.16 5.37
N LEU A 43 -3.09 -7.54 6.47
CA LEU A 43 -2.48 -8.20 7.62
C LEU A 43 -1.85 -9.55 7.24
N ASP A 44 -2.60 -10.40 6.52
CA ASP A 44 -2.10 -11.70 6.06
C ASP A 44 -0.94 -11.55 5.09
N GLY A 45 -1.04 -10.59 4.17
CA GLY A 45 0.02 -10.27 3.22
C GLY A 45 1.33 -9.87 3.89
N GLU A 46 1.29 -8.89 4.80
CA GLU A 46 2.48 -8.43 5.51
C GLU A 46 3.08 -9.51 6.43
N LEU A 47 2.23 -10.29 7.10
CA LEU A 47 2.68 -11.38 7.96
C LEU A 47 3.40 -12.47 7.18
N GLU A 48 2.82 -12.93 6.07
CA GLU A 48 3.42 -13.94 5.21
C GLU A 48 4.69 -13.40 4.52
N TYR A 49 4.74 -12.11 4.17
CA TYR A 49 5.94 -11.48 3.64
C TYR A 49 7.09 -11.59 4.65
N HIS A 50 6.84 -11.26 5.91
CA HIS A 50 7.86 -11.32 6.97
C HIS A 50 8.21 -12.74 7.43
N LYS A 51 7.44 -13.75 7.04
CA LYS A 51 7.82 -15.17 7.15
C LYS A 51 8.70 -15.65 5.99
N GLY A 52 8.86 -14.84 4.94
CA GLY A 52 9.57 -15.22 3.72
C GLY A 52 8.68 -15.88 2.66
N ASN A 53 7.37 -15.98 2.91
CA ASN A 53 6.41 -16.60 2.00
C ASN A 53 5.93 -15.58 0.95
N HIS A 54 6.86 -15.01 0.16
CA HIS A 54 6.60 -13.84 -0.68
C HIS A 54 5.49 -14.04 -1.73
N GLU A 55 5.38 -15.23 -2.33
CA GLU A 55 4.32 -15.52 -3.31
C GLU A 55 2.92 -15.42 -2.67
N ILE A 56 2.76 -16.02 -1.48
CA ILE A 56 1.51 -15.98 -0.71
C ILE A 56 1.24 -14.54 -0.25
N ALA A 57 2.27 -13.84 0.20
CA ALA A 57 2.18 -12.45 0.62
C ALA A 57 1.63 -11.54 -0.49
N PHE A 58 2.22 -11.61 -1.68
CA PHE A 58 1.77 -10.77 -2.79
C PHE A 58 0.39 -11.14 -3.31
N LYS A 59 -0.04 -12.40 -3.16
CA LYS A 59 -1.43 -12.78 -3.45
C LYS A 59 -2.40 -12.07 -2.51
N HIS A 60 -2.15 -12.09 -1.20
CA HIS A 60 -2.97 -11.39 -0.21
C HIS A 60 -2.95 -9.87 -0.42
N LEU A 61 -1.78 -9.26 -0.64
CA LEU A 61 -1.69 -7.81 -0.85
C LEU A 61 -2.43 -7.35 -2.11
N ARG A 62 -2.38 -8.11 -3.21
CA ARG A 62 -3.17 -7.81 -4.42
C ARG A 62 -4.67 -7.95 -4.17
N GLU A 63 -5.08 -8.96 -3.41
CA GLU A 63 -6.48 -9.13 -3.01
C GLU A 63 -6.95 -7.98 -2.11
N SER A 64 -6.11 -7.50 -1.18
CA SER A 64 -6.41 -6.33 -0.35
C SER A 64 -6.67 -5.10 -1.21
N VAL A 65 -5.81 -4.84 -2.20
CA VAL A 65 -5.98 -3.76 -3.18
C VAL A 65 -7.28 -3.92 -3.97
N TYR A 66 -7.57 -5.13 -4.44
CA TYR A 66 -8.81 -5.41 -5.17
C TYR A 66 -10.05 -5.14 -4.30
N ARG A 67 -10.05 -5.54 -3.03
CA ARG A 67 -11.15 -5.29 -2.11
C ARG A 67 -11.34 -3.81 -1.83
N ASP A 68 -10.25 -3.06 -1.65
CA ASP A 68 -10.27 -1.61 -1.45
C ASP A 68 -10.91 -0.88 -2.65
N ASP A 69 -10.52 -1.25 -3.88
CA ASP A 69 -11.06 -0.68 -5.12
C ASP A 69 -12.55 -0.91 -5.34
N ASN A 70 -13.07 -1.98 -4.74
CA ASN A 70 -14.48 -2.38 -4.86
C ASN A 70 -15.32 -1.92 -3.66
N LEU A 71 -14.74 -1.19 -2.70
CA LEU A 71 -15.53 -0.49 -1.69
C LEU A 71 -16.39 0.60 -2.34
N GLY A 72 -17.62 0.74 -1.86
CA GLY A 72 -18.51 1.81 -2.28
C GLY A 72 -17.91 3.17 -1.92
N TYR A 73 -18.03 4.14 -2.83
CA TYR A 73 -17.58 5.51 -2.60
C TYR A 73 -18.17 6.06 -1.30
N THR A 74 -17.33 6.70 -0.48
CA THR A 74 -17.75 7.42 0.73
C THR A 74 -16.76 8.54 1.02
N GLU A 75 -17.22 9.58 1.70
CA GLU A 75 -16.41 10.71 2.14
C GLU A 75 -16.55 10.89 3.66
N PRO A 76 -15.47 10.72 4.46
CA PRO A 76 -14.10 10.35 4.06
C PRO A 76 -14.00 8.91 3.53
N TRP A 77 -12.88 8.56 2.91
CA TRP A 77 -12.63 7.23 2.33
C TRP A 77 -12.94 6.09 3.31
N ALA A 78 -13.47 4.98 2.78
CA ALA A 78 -13.85 3.82 3.58
C ALA A 78 -12.64 3.20 4.29
N TRP A 79 -11.49 3.25 3.63
CA TRP A 79 -10.21 2.78 4.13
C TRP A 79 -9.18 3.88 3.90
N MET A 80 -8.58 4.40 4.98
CA MET A 80 -7.70 5.58 4.89
C MET A 80 -6.25 5.26 4.56
N HIS A 81 -5.83 3.99 4.62
CA HIS A 81 -4.44 3.59 4.38
C HIS A 81 -4.35 2.67 3.16
N PRO A 82 -4.15 3.20 1.95
CA PRO A 82 -4.25 2.42 0.71
C PRO A 82 -3.33 1.20 0.73
N PRO A 83 -3.85 -0.04 0.58
CA PRO A 83 -3.03 -1.26 0.60
C PRO A 83 -1.97 -1.29 -0.50
N ARG A 84 -2.17 -0.48 -1.55
CA ARG A 84 -1.23 -0.27 -2.66
C ARG A 84 0.14 0.20 -2.17
N HIS A 85 0.20 0.97 -1.09
CA HIS A 85 1.47 1.44 -0.53
C HIS A 85 2.32 0.28 -0.03
N ALA A 86 1.72 -0.62 0.76
CA ALA A 86 2.40 -1.81 1.24
C ALA A 86 2.78 -2.73 0.06
N LEU A 87 1.85 -2.99 -0.87
CA LEU A 87 2.12 -3.82 -2.05
C LEU A 87 3.31 -3.29 -2.87
N ALA A 88 3.26 -2.03 -3.29
CA ALA A 88 4.29 -1.45 -4.15
C ALA A 88 5.66 -1.35 -3.45
N ALA A 89 5.68 -1.04 -2.16
CA ALA A 89 6.93 -0.95 -1.40
C ALA A 89 7.60 -2.32 -1.25
N LEU A 90 6.82 -3.37 -0.97
CA LEU A 90 7.33 -4.73 -0.82
C LEU A 90 7.73 -5.35 -2.16
N LEU A 91 7.00 -5.03 -3.25
CA LEU A 91 7.41 -5.39 -4.62
C LEU A 91 8.77 -4.75 -4.97
N ALA A 92 8.92 -3.45 -4.72
CA ALA A 92 10.17 -2.74 -4.96
C ALA A 92 11.33 -3.28 -4.10
N GLU A 93 11.09 -3.67 -2.85
CA GLU A 93 12.10 -4.33 -2.00
C GLU A 93 12.58 -5.66 -2.59
N GLN A 94 11.69 -6.42 -3.23
CA GLN A 94 12.02 -7.68 -3.92
C GLN A 94 12.55 -7.48 -5.34
N GLY A 95 12.81 -6.24 -5.77
CA GLY A 95 13.30 -5.92 -7.11
C GLY A 95 12.25 -6.04 -8.23
N GLN A 96 10.96 -6.21 -7.89
CA GLN A 96 9.85 -6.27 -8.84
C GLN A 96 9.40 -4.85 -9.24
N HIS A 97 10.34 -4.08 -9.78
CA HIS A 97 10.17 -2.64 -10.05
C HIS A 97 9.10 -2.33 -11.09
N GLU A 98 8.90 -3.19 -12.09
CA GLU A 98 7.88 -3.00 -13.13
C GLU A 98 6.46 -3.00 -12.55
N GLU A 99 6.13 -3.99 -11.71
CA GLU A 99 4.83 -4.04 -11.05
C GLU A 99 4.69 -2.96 -9.99
N ALA A 100 5.76 -2.70 -9.22
CA ALA A 100 5.76 -1.62 -8.22
C ALA A 100 5.47 -0.25 -8.87
N GLU A 101 6.13 0.06 -9.99
CA GLU A 101 5.90 1.28 -10.76
C GLU A 101 4.43 1.42 -11.15
N GLU A 102 3.83 0.35 -11.67
CA GLU A 102 2.43 0.35 -12.09
C GLU A 102 1.49 0.63 -10.91
N VAL A 103 1.75 0.02 -9.75
CA VAL A 103 0.96 0.26 -8.54
C VAL A 103 1.09 1.70 -8.04
N TYR A 104 2.30 2.29 -8.06
CA TYR A 104 2.49 3.70 -7.71
C TYR A 104 1.80 4.65 -8.69
N ARG A 105 1.89 4.38 -9.99
CA ARG A 105 1.18 5.17 -11.02
C ARG A 105 -0.33 5.11 -10.86
N THR A 106 -0.86 3.94 -10.46
CA THR A 106 -2.27 3.79 -10.13
C THR A 106 -2.66 4.61 -8.91
N ASP A 107 -1.91 4.52 -7.81
CA ASP A 107 -2.18 5.30 -6.59
C ASP A 107 -2.19 6.81 -6.86
N LEU A 108 -1.20 7.30 -7.62
CA LEU A 108 -1.07 8.71 -7.99
C LEU A 108 -2.08 9.18 -9.05
N GLY A 109 -2.88 8.26 -9.62
CA GLY A 109 -3.85 8.56 -10.66
C GLY A 109 -3.24 8.88 -12.04
N VAL A 110 -1.96 8.56 -12.26
CA VAL A 110 -1.21 8.91 -13.47
C VAL A 110 -1.63 8.06 -14.68
N ASN A 111 -2.00 6.80 -14.46
CA ASN A 111 -2.39 5.86 -15.53
C ASN A 111 -3.91 5.77 -15.74
N GLY A 112 -4.71 6.54 -14.99
CA GLY A 112 -6.18 6.57 -15.15
C GLY A 112 -6.91 5.27 -14.79
N LYS A 113 -6.26 4.31 -14.12
CA LYS A 113 -6.89 3.02 -13.75
C LYS A 113 -7.88 3.14 -12.59
N LEU A 114 -7.62 4.05 -11.66
CA LEU A 114 -8.47 4.30 -10.50
C LEU A 114 -9.51 5.38 -10.77
N GLN A 115 -10.67 5.23 -10.13
CA GLN A 115 -11.66 6.30 -10.07
C GLN A 115 -11.05 7.53 -9.38
N ARG A 116 -11.40 8.74 -9.84
CA ARG A 116 -10.81 9.99 -9.34
C ARG A 116 -10.87 10.14 -7.81
N CYS A 117 -11.94 9.64 -7.18
CA CYS A 117 -12.11 9.67 -5.73
C CYS A 117 -11.17 8.76 -4.95
N ALA A 118 -10.58 7.75 -5.61
CA ALA A 118 -9.64 6.80 -5.02
C ALA A 118 -8.18 7.09 -5.41
N GLN A 119 -7.95 8.15 -6.19
CA GLN A 119 -6.61 8.61 -6.53
C GLN A 119 -6.05 9.46 -5.39
N HIS A 120 -4.75 9.34 -5.14
CA HIS A 120 -4.01 10.11 -4.16
C HIS A 120 -2.95 10.98 -4.86
N PRO A 121 -3.36 12.08 -5.54
CA PRO A 121 -2.40 13.02 -6.10
C PRO A 121 -1.46 13.53 -5.02
N ASP A 122 -0.17 13.62 -5.36
CA ASP A 122 0.88 14.17 -4.50
C ASP A 122 1.13 13.39 -3.20
N ASN A 123 0.71 12.12 -3.16
CA ASN A 123 1.06 11.19 -2.09
C ASN A 123 2.57 10.96 -2.02
N VAL A 124 3.22 11.51 -1.00
CA VAL A 124 4.68 11.52 -0.87
C VAL A 124 5.29 10.12 -0.88
N TRP A 125 4.60 9.14 -0.29
CA TRP A 125 5.05 7.75 -0.21
C TRP A 125 5.07 7.08 -1.59
N ALA A 126 4.00 7.28 -2.37
CA ALA A 126 3.91 6.75 -3.72
C ALA A 126 4.84 7.50 -4.70
N LEU A 127 5.01 8.81 -4.55
CA LEU A 127 5.99 9.59 -5.31
C LEU A 127 7.42 9.10 -5.06
N HIS A 128 7.77 8.81 -3.81
CA HIS A 128 9.10 8.29 -3.46
C HIS A 128 9.36 6.96 -4.16
N GLY A 129 8.41 6.03 -4.07
CA GLY A 129 8.53 4.72 -4.70
C GLY A 129 8.54 4.77 -6.23
N LEU A 130 7.75 5.66 -6.84
CA LEU A 130 7.77 5.87 -8.28
C LEU A 130 9.14 6.38 -8.76
N VAL A 131 9.70 7.38 -8.07
CA VAL A 131 11.05 7.91 -8.39
C VAL A 131 12.11 6.83 -8.26
N GLU A 132 12.03 5.96 -7.24
CA GLU A 132 12.94 4.80 -7.13
C GLU A 132 12.82 3.86 -8.34
N CYS A 133 11.60 3.53 -8.78
CA CYS A 133 11.40 2.64 -9.93
C CYS A 133 11.90 3.28 -11.24
N LEU A 134 11.63 4.57 -11.45
CA LEU A 134 12.10 5.33 -12.61
C LEU A 134 13.63 5.36 -12.68
N ARG A 135 14.30 5.57 -11.53
CA ARG A 135 15.77 5.50 -11.45
C ARG A 135 16.28 4.09 -11.73
N ALA A 136 15.64 3.06 -11.19
CA ALA A 136 16.03 1.67 -11.39
C ALA A 136 15.98 1.24 -12.88
N ARG A 137 14.99 1.73 -13.64
CA ARG A 137 14.90 1.49 -15.09
C ARG A 137 15.67 2.48 -15.97
N GLY A 138 16.35 3.46 -15.36
CA GLY A 138 17.14 4.46 -16.08
C GLY A 138 16.33 5.47 -16.90
N ASP A 139 15.13 5.83 -16.43
CA ASP A 139 14.29 6.81 -17.14
C ASP A 139 14.91 8.22 -17.13
N THR A 140 14.92 8.88 -18.29
CA THR A 140 15.43 10.26 -18.45
C THR A 140 14.36 11.27 -18.85
N GLU A 141 13.15 10.83 -19.19
CA GLU A 141 12.10 11.70 -19.73
C GLU A 141 11.12 12.14 -18.64
N GLU A 142 10.56 11.20 -17.89
CA GLU A 142 9.59 11.45 -16.82
C GLU A 142 10.27 11.68 -15.46
N LEU A 143 11.45 11.09 -15.24
CA LEU A 143 12.16 11.17 -13.95
C LEU A 143 12.31 12.61 -13.42
N PRO A 144 12.78 13.61 -14.20
CA PRO A 144 12.93 14.98 -13.68
C PRO A 144 11.62 15.60 -13.20
N PHE A 145 10.50 15.26 -13.86
CA PHE A 145 9.17 15.74 -13.49
C PHE A 145 8.71 15.17 -12.14
N PHE A 146 8.83 13.85 -11.95
CA PHE A 146 8.42 13.21 -10.70
C PHE A 146 9.39 13.50 -9.54
N GLU A 147 10.68 13.70 -9.80
CA GLU A 147 11.63 14.19 -8.79
C GLU A 147 11.25 15.58 -8.29
N ALA A 148 10.90 16.51 -9.18
CA ALA A 148 10.46 17.84 -8.77
C ALA A 148 9.18 17.78 -7.92
N LYS A 149 8.23 16.90 -8.27
CA LYS A 149 7.03 16.66 -7.46
C LYS A 149 7.37 16.08 -6.08
N LEU A 150 8.26 15.08 -6.02
CA LEU A 150 8.70 14.47 -4.77
C LEU A 150 9.37 15.51 -3.87
N VAL A 151 10.27 16.34 -4.41
CA VAL A 151 10.92 17.43 -3.65
C VAL A 151 9.88 18.38 -3.07
N TYR A 152 8.88 18.78 -3.87
CA TYR A 152 7.81 19.64 -3.37
C TYR A 152 6.99 18.96 -2.27
N ALA A 153 6.60 17.70 -2.44
CA ALA A 153 5.84 16.93 -1.44
C ALA A 153 6.62 16.78 -0.12
N LEU A 154 7.94 16.54 -0.19
CA LEU A 154 8.82 16.45 0.97
C LEU A 154 8.90 17.77 1.76
N THR A 155 8.71 18.93 1.13
CA THR A 155 8.65 20.21 1.88
C THR A 155 7.44 20.30 2.81
N LYS A 156 6.46 19.41 2.66
CA LYS A 156 5.21 19.37 3.43
C LYS A 156 5.20 18.28 4.51
N THR A 157 6.27 17.50 4.64
CA THR A 157 6.35 16.41 5.62
C THR A 157 7.01 16.87 6.91
N ASP A 158 6.39 16.59 8.05
CA ASP A 158 6.97 16.87 9.37
C ASP A 158 8.09 15.89 9.76
N VAL A 159 8.11 14.72 9.12
CA VAL A 159 9.09 13.66 9.34
C VAL A 159 9.83 13.35 8.03
N PRO A 160 11.13 13.01 8.09
CA PRO A 160 11.86 12.56 6.91
C PRO A 160 11.22 11.29 6.32
N VAL A 161 10.79 11.37 5.06
CA VAL A 161 10.33 10.20 4.29
C VAL A 161 11.48 9.71 3.44
N THR A 162 12.05 8.56 3.81
CA THR A 162 13.23 7.97 3.16
C THR A 162 12.92 6.71 2.36
N SER A 163 11.66 6.29 2.36
CA SER A 163 11.17 5.11 1.63
C SER A 163 9.67 5.23 1.42
N SER A 164 9.13 4.46 0.48
CA SER A 164 7.71 4.44 0.15
C SER A 164 6.82 3.76 1.20
N CYS A 165 7.38 3.04 2.17
CA CYS A 165 6.62 2.48 3.28
C CYS A 165 7.55 2.08 4.44
N LEU A 166 7.07 2.23 5.68
CA LEU A 166 7.77 1.76 6.88
C LEU A 166 7.81 0.22 7.02
N CYS A 167 7.01 -0.50 6.23
CA CYS A 167 7.03 -1.97 6.21
C CYS A 167 8.31 -2.51 5.54
N ARG A 168 9.05 -1.65 4.82
CA ARG A 168 10.31 -1.95 4.16
C ARG A 168 11.46 -2.00 5.18
N ALA A 169 12.27 -3.06 5.14
CA ALA A 169 13.40 -3.23 6.05
C ALA A 169 14.73 -2.67 5.49
N ALA A 170 14.85 -2.53 4.17
CA ALA A 170 16.06 -2.05 3.50
C ALA A 170 15.76 -0.83 2.64
N VAL A 171 16.40 0.31 2.89
CA VAL A 171 16.34 1.48 1.98
C VAL A 171 17.38 1.28 0.87
N CYS A 172 16.98 1.45 -0.41
CA CYS A 172 17.88 1.21 -1.55
C CYS A 172 19.01 2.24 -1.73
N CYS A 173 19.16 3.22 -0.85
CA CYS A 173 20.18 4.27 -1.01
C CYS A 173 21.02 4.45 0.26
N ASN A 174 22.11 3.70 0.33
CA ASN A 174 23.36 4.13 0.95
C ASN A 174 24.51 3.60 0.09
N SER A 175 24.88 4.36 -0.94
CA SER A 175 26.15 4.30 -1.65
C SER A 175 26.41 5.66 -2.27
#